data_AF-A0AAE1IMG0-F1
#
_entry.id   AF-A0AAE1IMG0-F1
#
_cell.length_a   1.000
_cell.length_b   1.000
_cell.length_c   1.000
_cell.angle_alpha   90.00
_cell.angle_beta   90.00
_cell.angle_gamma   90.00
#
_symmetry.space_group_name_H-M   'P 1'
#
loop_
_entity.id
_entity.type
_entity.pdbx_description
1 polymer ?
#
loop_
_entity_poly.entity_id
_entity_poly.type
_entity_poly.pdbx_seq_one_letter_code
_entity_poly.pdbx_strand_id
1 'polypeptide(L)'
;MASQDAIADVMRELVWDCLSVPVHKNGNFNLVFDSLEAFTTIFDDARLQFCPQLSTALLSSSPPTIDFFQELPTESHRRWGVYAIVMEKKNCLPLLYIGSGTHAKGGVSARLRQYEIFTIHSMPYYVRAARRNGYSITSKGLLAWTPVLPLPSSVPRRRLLVVALEATFTFLFWSMYSVNKDYNMGQCCPWPRESFSYGGLGSHSPLLEGIVGNLELSPEQLEQLALDLKEKARKWNKEYRQLHREELKQYNAFYHRFVLRLRPDYQERQRAANVRAKMLSRPAIILNQNRYRARVRASKRFHCALCGYTYSQPYSLRRHLGSRRHRDNVAKEEAGVVKDLRCEYYGYSCFYLCHMKRHEGGERHKARVAKAQAEAKAALDADADGNADAIDVDSLQ
;
A
#
# COMPACT_ATOMS: atom_id res chain seq x y z
N MET A 1 5.09 -27.23 -5.18
CA MET A 1 5.55 -25.84 -5.41
C MET A 1 6.89 -25.69 -4.72
N ALA A 2 7.92 -25.18 -5.39
CA ALA A 2 9.20 -24.92 -4.72
C ALA A 2 9.00 -23.90 -3.58
N SER A 3 9.77 -24.04 -2.49
CA SER A 3 9.78 -23.02 -1.45
C SER A 3 10.33 -21.70 -2.02
N GLN A 4 9.95 -20.57 -1.42
CA GLN A 4 10.53 -19.27 -1.80
C GLN A 4 12.06 -19.29 -1.64
N ASP A 5 12.57 -20.07 -0.67
CA ASP A 5 14.01 -20.21 -0.43
C ASP A 5 14.73 -20.90 -1.60
N ALA A 6 14.17 -21.99 -2.13
CA ALA A 6 14.76 -22.67 -3.29
C ALA A 6 14.77 -21.78 -4.54
N ILE A 7 13.73 -20.96 -4.74
CA ILE A 7 13.71 -19.97 -5.83
C ILE A 7 14.76 -18.89 -5.59
N ALA A 8 14.92 -18.44 -4.34
CA ALA A 8 15.91 -17.43 -3.98
C ALA A 8 17.35 -17.92 -4.24
N ASP A 9 17.66 -19.18 -3.94
CA ASP A 9 18.98 -19.76 -4.22
C ASP A 9 19.28 -19.80 -5.72
N VAL A 10 18.35 -20.32 -6.54
CA VAL A 10 18.53 -20.33 -8.00
C VAL A 10 18.67 -18.90 -8.55
N MET A 11 17.85 -17.96 -8.07
CA MET A 11 17.93 -16.57 -8.50
C MET A 11 19.23 -15.89 -8.05
N ARG A 12 19.80 -16.27 -6.91
CA ARG A 12 21.09 -15.76 -6.45
C ARG A 12 22.20 -16.14 -7.43
N GLU A 13 22.28 -17.40 -7.81
CA GLU A 13 23.25 -17.89 -8.81
C GLU A 13 23.06 -17.19 -10.16
N LEU A 14 21.83 -17.13 -10.67
CA LEU A 14 21.55 -16.45 -11.95
C LEU A 14 21.93 -14.96 -11.95
N VAL A 15 21.73 -14.27 -10.82
CA VAL A 15 22.13 -12.86 -10.69
C VAL A 15 23.65 -12.75 -10.62
N TRP A 16 24.32 -13.64 -9.89
CA TRP A 16 25.78 -13.65 -9.83
C TRP A 16 26.43 -13.94 -11.18
N ASP A 17 25.91 -14.93 -11.92
CA ASP A 17 26.35 -15.25 -13.27
C ASP A 17 26.17 -14.04 -14.21
N CYS A 18 25.00 -13.39 -14.12
CA CYS A 18 24.71 -12.16 -14.86
C CYS A 18 25.68 -11.01 -14.52
N LEU A 19 26.08 -10.88 -13.24
CA LEU A 19 27.05 -9.88 -12.80
C LEU A 19 28.49 -10.25 -13.21
N SER A 20 28.79 -11.53 -13.39
CA SER A 20 30.12 -12.05 -13.69
C SER A 20 30.49 -11.99 -15.17
N VAL A 21 29.52 -11.76 -16.05
CA VAL A 21 29.78 -11.63 -17.49
C VAL A 21 30.71 -10.45 -17.77
N PRO A 22 31.79 -10.61 -18.58
CA PRO A 22 32.77 -9.56 -18.86
C PRO A 22 32.26 -8.52 -19.87
N VAL A 23 31.08 -7.96 -19.60
CA VAL A 23 30.47 -6.89 -20.38
C VAL A 23 30.74 -5.53 -19.75
N HIS A 24 30.47 -4.48 -20.51
CA HIS A 24 30.46 -3.14 -19.94
C HIS A 24 29.36 -3.07 -18.87
N LYS A 25 29.77 -2.95 -17.61
CA LYS A 25 28.92 -2.68 -16.45
C LYS A 25 29.44 -1.46 -15.72
N ASN A 26 28.54 -0.73 -15.07
CA ASN A 26 28.90 0.42 -14.26
C ASN A 26 29.83 -0.01 -13.10
N GLY A 27 30.89 0.76 -12.83
CA GLY A 27 31.88 0.44 -11.79
C GLY A 27 31.27 0.26 -10.39
N ASN A 28 30.11 0.86 -10.12
CA ASN A 28 29.39 0.71 -8.86
C ASN A 28 29.04 -0.75 -8.52
N PHE A 29 28.80 -1.60 -9.54
CA PHE A 29 28.54 -3.01 -9.30
C PHE A 29 29.77 -3.73 -8.73
N ASN A 30 30.96 -3.44 -9.25
CA ASN A 30 32.20 -4.03 -8.75
C ASN A 30 32.61 -3.45 -7.39
N LEU A 31 32.23 -2.20 -7.10
CA LEU A 31 32.49 -1.59 -5.80
C LEU A 31 31.68 -2.24 -4.67
N VAL A 32 30.47 -2.72 -4.97
CA VAL A 32 29.53 -3.26 -3.96
C VAL A 32 29.47 -4.78 -3.96
N PHE A 33 29.59 -5.40 -5.13
CA PHE A 33 29.59 -6.85 -5.34
C PHE A 33 30.98 -7.29 -5.79
N ASP A 34 31.98 -6.99 -4.96
CA ASP A 34 33.38 -7.32 -5.20
C ASP A 34 33.68 -8.82 -5.07
N SER A 35 32.80 -9.55 -4.42
CA SER A 35 32.91 -10.97 -4.08
C SER A 35 31.52 -11.61 -4.01
N LEU A 36 31.49 -12.94 -4.23
CA LEU A 36 30.26 -13.73 -4.09
C LEU A 36 29.69 -13.66 -2.66
N GLU A 37 30.56 -13.57 -1.66
CA GLU A 37 30.19 -13.46 -0.24
C GLU A 37 29.50 -12.12 0.06
N ALA A 38 30.08 -11.00 -0.40
CA ALA A 38 29.47 -9.68 -0.25
C ALA A 38 28.12 -9.59 -0.97
N PHE A 39 28.04 -10.13 -2.20
CA PHE A 39 26.79 -10.23 -2.94
C PHE A 39 25.74 -11.05 -2.20
N THR A 40 26.09 -12.27 -1.76
CA THR A 40 25.18 -13.19 -1.05
C THR A 40 24.64 -12.54 0.22
N THR A 41 25.50 -11.89 1.01
CA THR A 41 25.10 -11.18 2.22
C THR A 41 24.04 -10.11 1.92
N ILE A 42 24.24 -9.32 0.87
CA ILE A 42 23.28 -8.27 0.46
C ILE A 42 21.99 -8.87 -0.10
N PHE A 43 22.09 -9.97 -0.86
CA PHE A 43 20.94 -10.68 -1.42
C PHE A 43 20.05 -11.26 -0.33
N ASP A 44 20.63 -11.92 0.66
CA ASP A 44 19.92 -12.58 1.75
C ASP A 44 19.30 -11.55 2.72
N ASP A 45 20.03 -10.47 3.05
CA ASP A 45 19.49 -9.35 3.84
C ASP A 45 18.28 -8.68 3.15
N ALA A 46 18.23 -8.71 1.82
CA ALA A 46 17.11 -8.14 1.07
C ALA A 46 15.80 -8.91 1.26
N ARG A 47 15.87 -10.19 1.67
CA ARG A 47 14.72 -11.11 1.87
C ARG A 47 13.75 -11.06 0.69
N LEU A 48 14.30 -11.18 -0.52
CA LEU A 48 13.54 -11.07 -1.76
C LEU A 48 12.43 -12.12 -1.82
N GLN A 49 11.29 -11.70 -2.35
CA GLN A 49 10.18 -12.58 -2.71
C GLN A 49 10.03 -12.57 -4.23
N PHE A 50 9.61 -13.71 -4.77
CA PHE A 50 9.50 -13.93 -6.21
C PHE A 50 8.07 -14.30 -6.60
N CYS A 51 7.69 -14.07 -7.86
CA CYS A 51 6.38 -14.50 -8.32
C CYS A 51 6.22 -16.03 -8.19
N PRO A 52 5.06 -16.54 -7.73
CA PRO A 52 4.92 -17.96 -7.38
C PRO A 52 5.18 -18.94 -8.53
N GLN A 53 4.96 -18.49 -9.77
CA GLN A 53 5.11 -19.30 -10.97
C GLN A 53 6.56 -19.33 -11.50
N LEU A 54 7.48 -18.55 -10.90
CA LEU A 54 8.85 -18.41 -11.41
C LEU A 54 9.61 -19.74 -11.42
N SER A 55 9.47 -20.57 -10.39
CA SER A 55 10.13 -21.90 -10.37
C SER A 55 9.71 -22.77 -11.53
N THR A 56 8.42 -22.74 -11.87
CA THR A 56 7.87 -23.54 -12.99
C THR A 56 8.42 -23.03 -14.31
N ALA A 57 8.52 -21.71 -14.49
CA ALA A 57 9.11 -21.11 -15.68
C ALA A 57 10.59 -21.47 -15.82
N LEU A 58 11.37 -21.40 -14.74
CA LEU A 58 12.81 -21.71 -14.76
C LEU A 58 13.13 -23.18 -15.04
N LEU A 59 12.26 -24.10 -14.63
CA LEU A 59 12.43 -25.55 -14.87
C LEU A 59 11.87 -26.00 -16.22
N SER A 60 11.24 -25.11 -16.98
CA SER A 60 10.63 -25.42 -18.26
C SER A 60 11.68 -25.51 -19.38
N SER A 61 11.56 -26.52 -20.24
CA SER A 61 12.39 -26.68 -21.43
C SER A 61 12.09 -25.64 -22.51
N SER A 62 10.91 -25.02 -22.47
CA SER A 62 10.51 -23.91 -23.35
C SER A 62 10.38 -22.60 -22.57
N PRO A 63 10.61 -21.43 -23.19
CA PRO A 63 10.43 -20.15 -22.51
C PRO A 63 8.98 -19.94 -22.08
N PRO A 64 8.71 -19.12 -21.04
CA PRO A 64 7.36 -18.78 -20.67
C PRO A 64 6.64 -18.03 -21.82
N THR A 65 5.33 -18.24 -21.95
CA THR A 65 4.50 -17.46 -22.88
C THR A 65 4.17 -16.09 -22.30
N ILE A 66 3.50 -15.23 -23.07
CA ILE A 66 3.06 -13.92 -22.56
C ILE A 66 2.08 -14.04 -21.39
N ASP A 67 1.30 -15.13 -21.32
CA ASP A 67 0.28 -15.36 -20.29
C ASP A 67 0.89 -15.43 -18.88
N PHE A 68 2.09 -16.02 -18.75
CA PHE A 68 2.87 -16.00 -17.50
C PHE A 68 3.03 -14.59 -16.94
N PHE A 69 3.31 -13.61 -17.82
CA PHE A 69 3.49 -12.22 -17.42
C PHE A 69 2.16 -11.51 -17.13
N GLN A 70 1.08 -11.96 -17.75
CA GLN A 70 -0.26 -11.42 -17.51
C GLN A 70 -0.80 -11.80 -16.12
N GLU A 71 -0.41 -12.97 -15.62
CA GLU A 71 -0.81 -13.52 -14.32
C GLU A 71 0.04 -13.05 -13.14
N LEU A 72 1.03 -12.17 -13.37
CA LEU A 72 1.92 -11.70 -12.31
C LEU A 72 1.19 -10.89 -11.22
N PRO A 73 1.65 -10.99 -9.95
CA PRO A 73 1.03 -10.26 -8.85
C PRO A 73 1.14 -8.74 -9.03
N THR A 74 0.03 -8.03 -8.81
CA THR A 74 -0.06 -6.57 -9.02
C THR A 74 0.22 -5.74 -7.75
N GLU A 75 0.35 -6.38 -6.58
CA GLU A 75 0.53 -5.72 -5.28
C GLU A 75 1.90 -5.04 -5.16
N SER A 76 1.96 -3.76 -5.54
CA SER A 76 3.20 -2.98 -5.64
C SER A 76 3.36 -1.88 -4.58
N HIS A 77 2.45 -1.79 -3.62
CA HIS A 77 2.41 -0.66 -2.70
C HIS A 77 3.56 -0.71 -1.68
N ARG A 78 4.45 0.31 -1.73
CA ARG A 78 5.59 0.49 -0.80
C ARG A 78 6.57 -0.69 -0.79
N ARG A 79 6.86 -1.24 -1.97
CA ARG A 79 7.88 -2.28 -2.16
C ARG A 79 8.87 -1.85 -3.23
N TRP A 80 10.14 -2.21 -3.08
CA TRP A 80 11.10 -2.13 -4.18
C TRP A 80 11.10 -3.45 -4.93
N GLY A 81 11.44 -3.44 -6.21
CA GLY A 81 11.44 -4.67 -6.99
C GLY A 81 11.53 -4.46 -8.48
N VAL A 82 11.44 -5.59 -9.18
CA VAL A 82 11.43 -5.71 -10.64
C VAL A 82 10.00 -6.03 -11.08
N TYR A 83 9.52 -5.29 -12.06
CA TYR A 83 8.20 -5.45 -12.65
C TYR A 83 8.30 -5.79 -14.13
N ALA A 84 7.26 -6.41 -14.65
CA ALA A 84 7.03 -6.61 -16.08
C ALA A 84 5.81 -5.78 -16.52
N ILE A 85 5.83 -5.32 -17.76
CA ILE A 85 4.72 -4.67 -18.46
C ILE A 85 4.49 -5.42 -19.76
N VAL A 86 3.26 -5.87 -19.95
CA VAL A 86 2.79 -6.50 -21.19
C VAL A 86 2.07 -5.45 -22.01
N MET A 87 2.45 -5.33 -23.28
CA MET A 87 1.83 -4.45 -24.25
C MET A 87 1.30 -5.25 -25.43
N GLU A 88 0.03 -5.02 -25.78
CA GLU A 88 -0.64 -5.75 -26.85
C GLU A 88 -1.26 -4.81 -27.87
N LYS A 89 -1.34 -5.32 -29.10
CA LYS A 89 -2.01 -4.72 -30.24
C LYS A 89 -2.64 -5.84 -31.06
N LYS A 90 -3.87 -5.64 -31.50
CA LYS A 90 -4.61 -6.65 -32.28
C LYS A 90 -3.80 -7.11 -33.50
N ASN A 91 -3.72 -8.42 -33.71
CA ASN A 91 -2.99 -9.07 -34.81
C ASN A 91 -1.49 -8.71 -34.87
N CYS A 92 -0.88 -8.37 -33.74
CA CYS A 92 0.54 -8.11 -33.63
C CYS A 92 1.13 -8.95 -32.50
N LEU A 93 2.43 -9.23 -32.58
CA LEU A 93 3.16 -9.92 -31.54
C LEU A 93 3.10 -9.09 -30.23
N PRO A 94 2.76 -9.68 -29.07
CA PRO A 94 2.83 -8.98 -27.80
C PRO A 94 4.25 -8.53 -27.48
N LEU A 95 4.38 -7.45 -26.71
CA LEU A 95 5.66 -6.86 -26.34
C LEU A 95 5.84 -6.84 -24.83
N LEU A 96 7.02 -7.24 -24.37
CA LEU A 96 7.40 -7.32 -22.97
C LEU A 96 8.44 -6.24 -22.64
N TYR A 97 8.20 -5.52 -21.55
CA TYR A 97 9.19 -4.65 -20.93
C TYR A 97 9.41 -5.06 -19.48
N ILE A 98 10.67 -5.24 -19.09
CA ILE A 98 11.07 -5.45 -17.70
C ILE A 98 11.77 -4.18 -17.20
N GLY A 99 11.44 -3.76 -15.99
CA GLY A 99 12.06 -2.61 -15.36
C GLY A 99 12.06 -2.72 -13.84
N SER A 100 12.78 -1.83 -13.16
CA SER A 100 12.75 -1.75 -11.69
C SER A 100 12.16 -0.46 -11.13
N GLY A 101 11.74 -0.52 -9.86
CA GLY A 101 11.25 0.64 -9.13
C GLY A 101 11.79 0.69 -7.71
N THR A 102 12.66 1.66 -7.44
CA THR A 102 13.34 1.85 -6.14
C THR A 102 13.07 3.23 -5.52
N HIS A 103 11.90 3.81 -5.85
CA HIS A 103 11.51 5.11 -5.30
C HIS A 103 11.31 5.02 -3.78
N ALA A 104 11.93 5.91 -3.00
CA ALA A 104 11.97 5.81 -1.53
C ALA A 104 10.59 5.75 -0.84
N LYS A 105 9.56 6.43 -1.39
CA LYS A 105 8.19 6.41 -0.82
C LYS A 105 7.25 5.42 -1.51
N GLY A 106 7.06 5.55 -2.83
CA GLY A 106 6.14 4.70 -3.58
C GLY A 106 6.71 3.37 -4.06
N GLY A 107 8.03 3.18 -4.05
CA GLY A 107 8.66 1.97 -4.58
C GLY A 107 8.29 1.73 -6.04
N VAL A 108 7.92 0.50 -6.38
CA VAL A 108 7.47 0.10 -7.72
C VAL A 108 6.18 0.81 -8.14
N SER A 109 5.23 1.05 -7.23
CA SER A 109 3.96 1.70 -7.61
C SER A 109 4.15 3.12 -8.15
N ALA A 110 5.17 3.85 -7.68
CA ALA A 110 5.51 5.17 -8.23
C ALA A 110 5.90 5.08 -9.71
N ARG A 111 6.64 4.04 -10.09
CA ARG A 111 7.05 3.79 -11.48
C ARG A 111 5.88 3.27 -12.31
N LEU A 112 5.09 2.31 -11.81
CA LEU A 112 3.89 1.82 -12.49
C LEU A 112 2.87 2.93 -12.75
N ARG A 113 2.69 3.87 -11.82
CA ARG A 113 1.82 5.04 -11.99
C ARG A 113 2.27 5.94 -13.14
N GLN A 114 3.56 6.05 -13.44
CA GLN A 114 4.05 6.85 -14.58
C GLN A 114 3.54 6.33 -15.93
N TYR A 115 3.34 5.02 -16.04
CA TYR A 115 2.74 4.41 -17.23
C TYR A 115 1.24 4.67 -17.34
N GLU A 116 0.55 4.83 -16.20
CA GLU A 116 -0.89 5.15 -16.15
C GLU A 116 -1.20 6.61 -16.46
N ILE A 117 -0.44 7.55 -15.86
CA ILE A 117 -0.73 8.99 -15.98
C ILE A 117 -0.19 9.62 -17.29
N PHE A 118 0.32 8.78 -18.19
CA PHE A 118 0.73 9.14 -19.55
C PHE A 118 1.74 10.30 -19.63
N THR A 119 2.64 10.39 -18.65
CA THR A 119 3.78 11.31 -18.71
C THR A 119 4.79 10.79 -19.72
N ILE A 120 4.57 11.12 -21.00
CA ILE A 120 5.33 10.64 -22.17
C ILE A 120 6.84 10.73 -21.95
N HIS A 121 7.33 11.80 -21.34
CA HIS A 121 8.77 12.03 -21.12
C HIS A 121 9.44 11.05 -20.14
N SER A 122 8.68 10.42 -19.25
CA SER A 122 9.20 9.51 -18.21
C SER A 122 9.24 8.03 -18.62
N MET A 123 8.67 7.69 -19.79
CA MET A 123 8.63 6.31 -20.29
C MET A 123 9.92 5.94 -21.03
N PRO A 124 10.40 4.69 -20.90
CA PRO A 124 11.45 4.14 -21.75
C PRO A 124 11.16 4.36 -23.24
N TYR A 125 12.22 4.54 -24.04
CA TYR A 125 12.11 4.92 -25.44
C TYR A 125 11.23 3.96 -26.25
N TYR A 126 11.47 2.64 -26.16
CA TYR A 126 10.71 1.66 -26.95
C TYR A 126 9.30 1.40 -26.40
N VAL A 127 9.06 1.52 -25.09
CA VAL A 127 7.70 1.51 -24.53
C VAL A 127 6.88 2.66 -25.11
N ARG A 128 7.49 3.85 -25.21
CA ARG A 128 6.87 5.02 -25.84
C ARG A 128 6.65 4.84 -27.35
N ALA A 129 7.61 4.25 -28.04
CA ALA A 129 7.51 3.97 -29.48
C ALA A 129 6.41 2.94 -29.78
N ALA A 130 6.37 1.81 -29.05
CA ALA A 130 5.31 0.81 -29.15
C ALA A 130 3.92 1.44 -28.95
N ARG A 131 3.79 2.29 -27.93
CA ARG A 131 2.55 3.01 -27.69
C ARG A 131 2.13 3.93 -28.83
N ARG A 132 3.07 4.70 -29.41
CA ARG A 132 2.82 5.53 -30.61
C ARG A 132 2.37 4.68 -31.80
N ASN A 133 2.83 3.42 -31.86
CA ASN A 133 2.46 2.44 -32.87
C ASN A 133 1.14 1.70 -32.55
N GLY A 134 0.37 2.16 -31.58
CA GLY A 134 -0.97 1.65 -31.26
C GLY A 134 -1.01 0.48 -30.27
N TYR A 135 0.11 0.14 -29.62
CA TYR A 135 0.09 -0.81 -28.52
C TYR A 135 -0.49 -0.19 -27.25
N SER A 136 -1.21 -1.00 -26.48
CA SER A 136 -1.76 -0.64 -25.17
C SER A 136 -1.15 -1.53 -24.09
N ILE A 137 -0.97 -1.00 -22.88
CA ILE A 137 -0.55 -1.80 -21.73
C ILE A 137 -1.75 -2.61 -21.26
N THR A 138 -1.68 -3.93 -21.36
CA THR A 138 -2.77 -4.84 -20.97
C THR A 138 -2.54 -5.51 -19.62
N SER A 139 -1.29 -5.73 -19.23
CA SER A 139 -0.95 -6.20 -17.89
C SER A 139 0.34 -5.57 -17.34
N LYS A 140 0.47 -5.59 -16.01
CA LYS A 140 1.67 -5.22 -15.26
C LYS A 140 1.71 -6.00 -13.97
N GLY A 141 2.88 -6.52 -13.60
CA GLY A 141 3.02 -7.26 -12.35
C GLY A 141 4.46 -7.37 -11.91
N LEU A 142 4.69 -7.97 -10.74
CA LEU A 142 6.00 -8.07 -10.12
C LEU A 142 6.64 -9.44 -10.38
N LEU A 143 7.93 -9.43 -10.76
CA LEU A 143 8.76 -10.64 -10.89
C LEU A 143 9.49 -10.94 -9.57
N ALA A 144 10.04 -9.91 -8.95
CA ALA A 144 10.70 -9.99 -7.64
C ALA A 144 10.52 -8.69 -6.86
N TRP A 145 10.44 -8.77 -5.52
CA TRP A 145 10.29 -7.59 -4.68
C TRP A 145 10.82 -7.79 -3.26
N THR A 146 11.13 -6.67 -2.60
CA THR A 146 11.42 -6.65 -1.16
C THR A 146 10.10 -6.60 -0.38
N PRO A 147 9.95 -7.36 0.71
CA PRO A 147 8.71 -7.34 1.51
C PRO A 147 8.52 -6.01 2.24
N VAL A 148 9.62 -5.33 2.55
CA VAL A 148 9.66 -4.02 3.23
C VAL A 148 10.63 -3.10 2.48
N LEU A 149 10.41 -1.79 2.56
CA LEU A 149 11.37 -0.80 2.07
C LEU A 149 12.68 -0.88 2.85
N PRO A 150 13.84 -0.71 2.20
CA PRO A 150 15.12 -0.73 2.88
C PRO A 150 15.26 0.39 3.91
N LEU A 151 16.08 0.12 4.92
CA LEU A 151 16.59 1.13 5.83
C LEU A 151 17.51 2.09 5.06
N PRO A 152 17.63 3.37 5.49
CA PRO A 152 18.50 4.33 4.82
C PRO A 152 19.94 3.85 4.63
N SER A 153 20.50 3.15 5.62
CA SER A 153 21.84 2.57 5.61
C SER A 153 22.07 1.53 4.51
N SER A 154 21.01 0.85 4.03
CA SER A 154 21.11 -0.17 2.97
C SER A 154 20.59 0.29 1.61
N VAL A 155 19.99 1.48 1.52
CA VAL A 155 19.36 2.01 0.29
C VAL A 155 20.25 1.92 -0.95
N PRO A 156 21.51 2.39 -0.95
CA PRO A 156 22.35 2.35 -2.14
C PRO A 156 22.64 0.91 -2.61
N ARG A 157 23.05 0.04 -1.68
CA ARG A 157 23.38 -1.37 -1.98
C ARG A 157 22.16 -2.16 -2.46
N ARG A 158 21.01 -2.00 -1.78
CA ARG A 158 19.76 -2.64 -2.19
C ARG A 158 19.24 -2.12 -3.53
N ARG A 159 19.50 -0.85 -3.87
CA ARG A 159 19.15 -0.31 -5.19
C ARG A 159 19.97 -0.98 -6.29
N LEU A 160 21.29 -1.14 -6.10
CA LEU A 160 22.12 -1.90 -7.05
C LEU A 160 21.66 -3.34 -7.19
N LEU A 161 21.31 -4.01 -6.10
CA LEU A 161 20.79 -5.38 -6.16
C LEU A 161 19.51 -5.46 -7.02
N VAL A 162 18.59 -4.52 -6.86
CA VAL A 162 17.35 -4.49 -7.67
C VAL A 162 17.63 -4.20 -9.15
N VAL A 163 18.64 -3.38 -9.47
CA VAL A 163 19.07 -3.18 -10.88
C VAL A 163 19.77 -4.42 -11.43
N ALA A 164 20.56 -5.14 -10.62
CA ALA A 164 21.14 -6.41 -11.01
C ALA A 164 20.04 -7.44 -11.33
N LEU A 165 19.02 -7.55 -10.48
CA LEU A 165 17.83 -8.38 -10.74
C LEU A 165 17.10 -7.95 -12.01
N GLU A 166 16.96 -6.64 -12.25
CA GLU A 166 16.35 -6.12 -13.49
C GLU A 166 17.12 -6.62 -14.71
N ALA A 167 18.45 -6.54 -14.68
CA ALA A 167 19.29 -7.06 -15.75
C ALA A 167 19.13 -8.57 -15.93
N THR A 168 19.21 -9.34 -14.84
CA THR A 168 19.03 -10.80 -14.87
C THR A 168 17.70 -11.18 -15.48
N PHE A 169 16.59 -10.61 -15.02
CA PHE A 169 15.27 -10.88 -15.60
C PHE A 169 15.15 -10.40 -17.06
N THR A 170 15.77 -9.27 -17.39
CA THR A 170 15.78 -8.74 -18.75
C THR A 170 16.40 -9.71 -19.73
N PHE A 171 17.53 -10.34 -19.38
CA PHE A 171 18.23 -11.29 -20.24
C PHE A 171 17.67 -12.71 -20.14
N LEU A 172 17.28 -13.17 -18.94
CA LEU A 172 16.65 -14.46 -18.71
C LEU A 172 15.41 -14.62 -19.61
N PHE A 173 14.52 -13.64 -19.61
CA PHE A 173 13.29 -13.64 -20.41
C PHE A 173 13.42 -12.92 -21.75
N TRP A 174 14.64 -12.55 -22.13
CA TRP A 174 14.98 -11.83 -23.36
C TRP A 174 14.03 -10.67 -23.70
N SER A 175 13.74 -9.79 -22.73
CA SER A 175 12.89 -8.61 -22.94
C SER A 175 13.60 -7.48 -23.70
N MET A 176 14.70 -7.77 -24.39
CA MET A 176 15.48 -6.84 -25.21
C MET A 176 14.82 -6.60 -26.57
N TYR A 177 14.87 -5.35 -27.04
CA TYR A 177 14.28 -4.96 -28.33
C TYR A 177 14.87 -5.71 -29.52
N SER A 178 16.18 -5.98 -29.50
CA SER A 178 16.85 -6.71 -30.56
C SER A 178 16.97 -8.21 -30.20
N VAL A 179 16.40 -9.06 -31.05
CA VAL A 179 16.55 -10.53 -30.96
C VAL A 179 17.95 -10.96 -31.40
N ASN A 180 18.51 -10.29 -32.41
CA ASN A 180 19.77 -10.70 -33.05
C ASN A 180 21.02 -10.17 -32.34
N LYS A 181 20.90 -9.14 -31.49
CA LYS A 181 22.04 -8.57 -30.76
C LYS A 181 22.23 -9.32 -29.46
N ASP A 182 23.40 -9.93 -29.26
CA ASP A 182 23.71 -10.70 -28.04
C ASP A 182 23.82 -9.84 -26.78
N TYR A 183 24.19 -8.57 -26.94
CA TYR A 183 24.59 -7.67 -25.84
C TYR A 183 25.72 -8.24 -24.97
N ASN A 184 26.42 -9.28 -25.45
CA ASN A 184 27.36 -10.10 -24.70
C ASN A 184 26.71 -10.78 -23.47
N MET A 185 25.39 -11.00 -23.49
CA MET A 185 24.59 -11.55 -22.38
C MET A 185 23.78 -12.78 -22.81
N GLY A 186 24.07 -13.36 -23.98
CA GLY A 186 23.31 -14.49 -24.51
C GLY A 186 23.27 -15.70 -23.59
N GLN A 187 24.37 -15.96 -22.87
CA GLN A 187 24.49 -17.06 -21.91
C GLN A 187 23.54 -16.95 -20.70
N CYS A 188 23.00 -15.75 -20.42
CA CYS A 188 22.03 -15.56 -19.34
C CYS A 188 20.60 -15.99 -19.73
N CYS A 189 20.38 -16.36 -21.00
CA CYS A 189 19.10 -16.86 -21.48
C CYS A 189 19.23 -18.37 -21.79
N PRO A 190 18.51 -19.25 -21.08
CA PRO A 190 18.61 -20.69 -21.29
C PRO A 190 17.85 -21.17 -22.54
N TRP A 191 17.04 -20.31 -23.17
CA TRP A 191 16.19 -20.65 -24.30
C TRP A 191 16.66 -20.01 -25.62
N PRO A 192 16.41 -20.64 -26.78
CA PRO A 192 16.62 -20.00 -28.08
C PRO A 192 15.78 -18.73 -28.21
N ARG A 193 16.36 -17.64 -28.70
CA ARG A 193 15.69 -16.33 -28.73
C ARG A 193 14.51 -16.26 -29.68
N GLU A 194 14.54 -17.10 -30.70
CA GLU A 194 13.48 -17.24 -31.70
C GLU A 194 12.27 -18.02 -31.16
N SER A 195 12.44 -18.71 -30.02
CA SER A 195 11.36 -19.51 -29.41
C SER A 195 10.40 -18.69 -28.54
N PHE A 196 10.71 -17.42 -28.26
CA PHE A 196 9.83 -16.55 -27.50
C PHE A 196 8.60 -16.13 -28.32
N SER A 197 7.42 -16.25 -27.74
CA SER A 197 6.13 -15.86 -28.34
C SER A 197 5.83 -14.35 -28.25
N TYR A 198 6.81 -13.56 -27.84
CA TYR A 198 6.70 -12.11 -27.64
C TYR A 198 7.99 -11.40 -28.06
N GLY A 199 7.90 -10.10 -28.33
CA GLY A 199 9.06 -9.23 -28.55
C GLY A 199 9.47 -8.48 -27.28
N GLY A 200 10.70 -7.97 -27.25
CA GLY A 200 11.20 -7.14 -26.14
C GLY A 200 11.13 -5.63 -26.40
N LEU A 201 11.28 -4.85 -25.33
CA LEU A 201 11.28 -3.38 -25.33
C LEU A 201 12.51 -2.77 -24.61
N GLY A 202 13.42 -3.59 -24.10
CA GLY A 202 14.67 -3.17 -23.47
C GLY A 202 15.67 -2.65 -24.51
N SER A 203 16.16 -1.42 -24.36
CA SER A 203 17.12 -0.83 -25.31
C SER A 203 18.58 -1.16 -25.00
N HIS A 204 18.89 -1.42 -23.73
CA HIS A 204 20.24 -1.56 -23.21
C HIS A 204 20.24 -2.43 -21.95
N SER A 205 21.43 -2.89 -21.54
CA SER A 205 21.60 -3.60 -20.28
C SER A 205 21.39 -2.65 -19.10
N PRO A 206 20.53 -3.00 -18.12
CA PRO A 206 20.42 -2.22 -16.88
C PRO A 206 21.74 -2.12 -16.11
N LEU A 207 22.70 -3.04 -16.31
CA LEU A 207 24.02 -2.98 -15.69
C LEU A 207 24.87 -1.78 -16.15
N LEU A 208 24.53 -1.15 -17.26
CA LEU A 208 25.18 0.09 -17.70
C LEU A 208 24.71 1.30 -16.88
N GLU A 209 23.53 1.19 -16.26
CA GLU A 209 22.99 2.27 -15.44
C GLU A 209 23.76 2.36 -14.12
N GLY A 210 24.29 3.55 -13.84
CA GLY A 210 24.81 3.88 -12.52
C GLY A 210 23.67 4.25 -11.58
N ILE A 211 23.74 3.79 -10.34
CA ILE A 211 22.88 4.36 -9.30
C ILE A 211 23.50 5.66 -8.79
N VAL A 212 22.66 6.66 -8.54
CA VAL A 212 23.02 7.76 -7.66
C VAL A 212 22.82 7.27 -6.23
N GLY A 213 23.89 7.21 -5.48
CA GLY A 213 23.89 6.77 -4.10
C GLY A 213 25.29 6.91 -3.57
N ASN A 214 25.41 7.59 -2.44
CA ASN A 214 26.67 7.85 -1.77
C ASN A 214 27.22 6.52 -1.20
N LEU A 215 27.71 5.66 -2.10
CA LEU A 215 28.18 4.30 -1.83
C LEU A 215 29.41 4.28 -0.92
N GLU A 216 30.13 5.39 -0.91
CA GLU A 216 31.28 5.68 -0.07
C GLU A 216 30.93 6.03 1.38
N LEU A 217 29.66 6.35 1.68
CA LEU A 217 29.25 6.70 3.04
C LEU A 217 29.02 5.48 3.91
N SER A 218 29.37 5.60 5.19
CA SER A 218 29.07 4.58 6.20
C SER A 218 27.55 4.44 6.43
N PRO A 219 27.08 3.32 6.99
CA PRO A 219 25.69 3.14 7.39
C PRO A 219 25.14 4.31 8.24
N GLU A 220 25.91 4.77 9.21
CA GLU A 220 25.55 5.87 10.12
C GLU A 220 25.45 7.20 9.36
N GLN A 221 26.39 7.46 8.45
CA GLN A 221 26.37 8.66 7.60
C GLN A 221 25.16 8.67 6.66
N LEU A 222 24.78 7.51 6.10
CA LEU A 222 23.58 7.36 5.27
C LEU A 222 22.29 7.59 6.08
N GLU A 223 22.24 7.14 7.33
CA GLU A 223 21.11 7.38 8.23
C GLU A 223 21.00 8.87 8.59
N GLN A 224 22.11 9.51 8.94
CA GLN A 224 22.13 10.94 9.22
C GLN A 224 21.71 11.76 8.00
N LEU A 225 22.24 11.44 6.82
CA LEU A 225 21.85 12.09 5.57
C LEU A 225 20.35 11.94 5.30
N ALA A 226 19.75 10.79 5.59
CA ALA A 226 18.32 10.59 5.41
C ALA A 226 17.48 11.44 6.38
N LEU A 227 17.95 11.64 7.62
CA LEU A 227 17.33 12.58 8.56
C LEU A 227 17.41 14.02 8.05
N ASP A 228 18.57 14.45 7.57
CA ASP A 228 18.80 15.80 7.05
C ASP A 228 17.95 16.08 5.81
N LEU A 229 17.90 15.13 4.86
CA LEU A 229 17.05 15.22 3.67
C LEU A 229 15.56 15.29 4.04
N LYS A 230 15.13 14.54 5.06
CA LYS A 230 13.76 14.58 5.57
C LYS A 230 13.43 15.92 6.20
N GLU A 231 14.34 16.51 6.96
CA GLU A 231 14.16 17.84 7.54
C GLU A 231 14.14 18.93 6.46
N LYS A 232 15.09 18.90 5.52
CA LYS A 232 15.15 19.81 4.38
C LYS A 232 13.87 19.74 3.55
N ALA A 233 13.38 18.54 3.27
CA ALA A 233 12.10 18.35 2.59
C ALA A 233 10.93 18.92 3.41
N ARG A 234 10.94 18.81 4.76
CA ARG A 234 9.90 19.41 5.61
C ARG A 234 9.91 20.93 5.52
N LYS A 235 11.08 21.56 5.58
CA LYS A 235 11.26 23.02 5.46
C LYS A 235 10.82 23.50 4.08
N TRP A 236 11.37 22.92 3.02
CA TRP A 236 11.02 23.24 1.64
C TRP A 236 9.52 23.08 1.37
N ASN A 237 8.90 21.98 1.80
CA ASN A 237 7.45 21.80 1.62
C ASN A 237 6.62 22.85 2.38
N LYS A 238 7.08 23.33 3.54
CA LYS A 238 6.39 24.38 4.30
C LYS A 238 6.46 25.71 3.55
N GLU A 239 7.64 26.09 3.09
CA GLU A 239 7.90 27.30 2.31
C GLU A 239 7.15 27.27 0.97
N TYR A 240 7.28 26.17 0.22
CA TYR A 240 6.56 25.96 -1.03
C TYR A 240 5.03 26.10 -0.85
N ARG A 241 4.46 25.50 0.20
CA ARG A 241 3.02 25.66 0.50
C ARG A 241 2.65 27.09 0.88
N GLN A 242 3.57 27.85 1.46
CA GLN A 242 3.33 29.26 1.77
C GLN A 242 3.35 30.10 0.49
N LEU A 243 4.42 30.00 -0.30
CA LEU A 243 4.55 30.67 -1.59
C LEU A 243 3.38 30.33 -2.51
N HIS A 244 3.06 29.04 -2.67
CA HIS A 244 1.94 28.61 -3.50
C HIS A 244 0.59 29.15 -3.01
N ARG A 245 0.39 29.31 -1.69
CA ARG A 245 -0.82 29.96 -1.15
C ARG A 245 -0.85 31.45 -1.46
N GLU A 246 0.28 32.13 -1.45
CA GLU A 246 0.39 33.56 -1.78
C GLU A 246 0.19 33.79 -3.28
N GLU A 247 0.85 33.01 -4.13
CA GLU A 247 0.64 33.00 -5.59
C GLU A 247 -0.82 32.73 -5.93
N LEU A 248 -1.44 31.70 -5.34
CA LEU A 248 -2.83 31.37 -5.59
C LEU A 248 -3.78 32.48 -5.11
N LYS A 249 -3.46 33.19 -4.01
CA LYS A 249 -4.22 34.37 -3.58
C LYS A 249 -4.12 35.49 -4.60
N GLN A 250 -2.92 35.80 -5.10
CA GLN A 250 -2.72 36.84 -6.11
C GLN A 250 -3.42 36.49 -7.42
N TYR A 251 -3.24 35.26 -7.91
CA TYR A 251 -3.91 34.74 -9.09
C TYR A 251 -5.43 34.81 -8.94
N ASN A 252 -5.98 34.34 -7.81
CA ASN A 252 -7.42 34.39 -7.57
C ASN A 252 -7.93 35.84 -7.47
N ALA A 253 -7.19 36.75 -6.85
CA ALA A 253 -7.56 38.17 -6.80
C ALA A 253 -7.59 38.80 -8.19
N PHE A 254 -6.56 38.55 -9.01
CA PHE A 254 -6.51 38.98 -10.40
C PHE A 254 -7.65 38.37 -11.22
N TYR A 255 -7.81 37.05 -11.15
CA TYR A 255 -8.84 36.30 -11.86
C TYR A 255 -10.25 36.77 -11.48
N HIS A 256 -10.53 36.95 -10.18
CA HIS A 256 -11.81 37.52 -9.74
C HIS A 256 -12.01 38.94 -10.29
N ARG A 257 -11.01 39.83 -10.22
CA ARG A 257 -11.15 41.19 -10.78
C ARG A 257 -11.44 41.18 -12.28
N PHE A 258 -10.76 40.31 -13.03
CA PHE A 258 -10.92 40.20 -14.48
C PHE A 258 -12.26 39.57 -14.86
N VAL A 259 -12.62 38.44 -14.25
CA VAL A 259 -13.87 37.73 -14.55
C VAL A 259 -15.10 38.53 -14.14
N LEU A 260 -15.06 39.24 -13.00
CA LEU A 260 -16.18 40.09 -12.59
C LEU A 260 -16.43 41.25 -13.55
N ARG A 261 -15.40 41.73 -14.25
CA ARG A 261 -15.56 42.74 -15.30
C ARG A 261 -16.25 42.18 -16.54
N LEU A 262 -15.93 40.95 -16.94
CA LEU A 262 -16.48 40.33 -18.15
C LEU A 262 -17.83 39.64 -17.93
N ARG A 263 -18.10 39.16 -16.72
CA ARG A 263 -19.31 38.40 -16.36
C ARG A 263 -19.80 38.79 -14.96
N PRO A 264 -20.68 39.79 -14.86
CA PRO A 264 -21.22 40.25 -13.57
C PRO A 264 -21.97 39.15 -12.80
N ASP A 265 -22.58 38.19 -13.51
CA ASP A 265 -23.34 37.07 -12.96
C ASP A 265 -22.46 35.90 -12.45
N TYR A 266 -21.13 35.99 -12.63
CA TYR A 266 -20.21 34.92 -12.25
C TYR A 266 -20.31 34.54 -10.77
N GLN A 267 -20.45 35.53 -9.87
CA GLN A 267 -20.55 35.25 -8.43
C GLN A 267 -21.81 34.45 -8.09
N GLU A 268 -22.93 34.77 -8.73
CA GLU A 268 -24.20 34.10 -8.48
C GLU A 268 -24.16 32.66 -8.97
N ARG A 269 -23.63 32.44 -10.19
CA ARG A 269 -23.38 31.08 -10.71
C ARG A 269 -22.44 30.28 -9.80
N GLN A 270 -21.38 30.90 -9.30
CA GLN A 270 -20.44 30.24 -8.40
C GLN A 270 -21.09 29.90 -7.04
N ARG A 271 -21.91 30.79 -6.48
CA ARG A 271 -22.70 30.50 -5.26
C ARG A 271 -23.68 29.36 -5.51
N ALA A 272 -24.43 29.39 -6.60
CA ALA A 272 -25.37 28.33 -6.97
C ALA A 272 -24.68 26.98 -7.16
N ALA A 273 -23.52 26.95 -7.85
CA ALA A 273 -22.70 25.76 -8.02
C ALA A 273 -22.18 25.23 -6.68
N ASN A 274 -21.71 26.10 -5.78
CA ASN A 274 -21.26 25.73 -4.44
C ASN A 274 -22.40 25.16 -3.58
N VAL A 275 -23.61 25.74 -3.66
CA VAL A 275 -24.80 25.21 -2.99
C VAL A 275 -25.16 23.83 -3.53
N ARG A 276 -25.20 23.67 -4.87
CA ARG A 276 -25.46 22.38 -5.52
C ARG A 276 -24.42 21.33 -5.12
N ALA A 277 -23.13 21.67 -5.16
CA ALA A 277 -22.05 20.77 -4.75
C ALA A 277 -22.16 20.37 -3.27
N LYS A 278 -22.50 21.31 -2.38
CA LYS A 278 -22.78 21.00 -0.96
C LYS A 278 -23.99 20.07 -0.81
N MET A 279 -25.07 20.31 -1.55
CA MET A 279 -26.25 19.44 -1.50
C MET A 279 -25.94 18.02 -1.98
N LEU A 280 -25.23 17.87 -3.11
CA LEU A 280 -24.86 16.57 -3.66
C LEU A 280 -23.86 15.80 -2.77
N SER A 281 -22.92 16.51 -2.14
CA SER A 281 -21.90 15.87 -1.28
C SER A 281 -22.39 15.58 0.15
N ARG A 282 -23.40 16.30 0.65
CA ARG A 282 -23.87 16.18 2.03
C ARG A 282 -24.32 14.77 2.43
N PRO A 283 -25.10 14.01 1.63
CA PRO A 283 -25.46 12.63 1.96
C PRO A 283 -24.23 11.73 2.14
N ALA A 284 -23.27 11.81 1.21
CA ALA A 284 -22.04 11.03 1.26
C ALA A 284 -21.18 11.39 2.49
N ILE A 285 -21.07 12.69 2.81
CA ILE A 285 -20.36 13.16 4.01
C ILE A 285 -21.01 12.61 5.28
N ILE A 286 -22.35 12.68 5.39
CA ILE A 286 -23.10 12.16 6.54
C ILE A 286 -22.89 10.65 6.68
N LEU A 287 -22.99 9.90 5.57
CA LEU A 287 -22.78 8.46 5.55
C LEU A 287 -21.37 8.09 6.04
N ASN A 288 -20.34 8.78 5.53
CA ASN A 288 -18.96 8.56 5.93
C ASN A 288 -18.72 8.92 7.40
N GLN A 289 -19.31 10.01 7.90
CA GLN A 289 -19.25 10.37 9.31
C GLN A 289 -19.93 9.33 10.20
N ASN A 290 -21.07 8.77 9.78
CA ASN A 290 -21.77 7.72 10.50
C ASN A 290 -20.95 6.42 10.55
N ARG A 291 -20.38 5.99 9.41
CA ARG A 291 -19.47 4.84 9.34
C ARG A 291 -18.25 5.02 10.24
N TYR A 292 -17.66 6.21 10.24
CA TYR A 292 -16.54 6.54 11.12
C TYR A 292 -16.94 6.46 12.61
N ARG A 293 -18.06 7.07 12.99
CA ARG A 293 -18.59 7.03 14.38
C ARG A 293 -18.88 5.61 14.83
N ALA A 294 -19.47 4.77 13.96
CA ALA A 294 -19.73 3.37 14.25
C ALA A 294 -18.43 2.61 14.54
N ARG A 295 -17.40 2.77 13.68
CA ARG A 295 -16.08 2.13 13.84
C ARG A 295 -15.36 2.58 15.12
N VAL A 296 -15.46 3.87 15.47
CA VAL A 296 -14.87 4.42 16.70
C VAL A 296 -15.58 3.87 17.95
N ARG A 297 -16.92 3.73 17.90
CA ARG A 297 -17.67 3.12 19.00
C ARG A 297 -17.33 1.64 19.18
N ALA A 298 -17.28 0.89 18.08
CA ALA A 298 -16.94 -0.54 18.09
C ALA A 298 -15.53 -0.79 18.66
N SER A 299 -14.55 0.02 18.25
CA SER A 299 -13.17 -0.10 18.74
C SER A 299 -12.95 0.51 20.13
N LYS A 300 -13.95 1.17 20.74
CA LYS A 300 -13.81 1.95 22.00
C LYS A 300 -12.61 2.90 21.99
N ARG A 301 -12.18 3.38 20.81
CA ARG A 301 -10.92 4.14 20.63
C ARG A 301 -10.82 5.40 21.49
N PHE A 302 -11.94 6.04 21.78
CA PHE A 302 -12.00 7.23 22.65
C PHE A 302 -12.93 6.98 23.84
N HIS A 303 -12.63 5.94 24.61
CA HIS A 303 -13.40 5.53 25.77
C HIS A 303 -12.79 6.11 27.07
N CYS A 304 -13.64 6.58 27.97
CA CYS A 304 -13.25 6.90 29.34
C CYS A 304 -13.65 5.74 30.24
N ALA A 305 -12.68 5.05 30.84
CA ALA A 305 -12.90 3.89 31.70
C ALA A 305 -13.76 4.25 32.93
N LEU A 306 -13.37 5.29 33.67
CA LEU A 306 -14.05 5.71 34.91
C LEU A 306 -15.51 6.11 34.69
N CYS A 307 -15.81 6.75 33.55
CA CYS A 307 -17.16 7.21 33.23
C CYS A 307 -17.95 6.26 32.31
N GLY A 308 -17.33 5.18 31.81
CA GLY A 308 -17.95 4.20 30.93
C GLY A 308 -18.44 4.74 29.57
N TYR A 309 -18.03 5.95 29.16
CA TYR A 309 -18.56 6.61 27.96
C TYR A 309 -17.56 6.61 26.80
N THR A 310 -18.05 6.30 25.60
CA THR A 310 -17.26 6.31 24.36
C THR A 310 -17.59 7.53 23.51
N TYR A 311 -16.58 8.34 23.19
CA TYR A 311 -16.71 9.54 22.38
C TYR A 311 -16.45 9.27 20.90
N SER A 312 -17.04 10.07 20.01
CA SER A 312 -16.81 9.97 18.57
C SER A 312 -15.52 10.66 18.09
N GLN A 313 -14.93 11.52 18.92
CA GLN A 313 -13.78 12.35 18.57
C GLN A 313 -12.82 12.49 19.76
N PRO A 314 -11.50 12.60 19.51
CA PRO A 314 -10.49 12.73 20.57
C PRO A 314 -10.62 14.06 21.34
N TYR A 315 -11.05 15.14 20.67
CA TYR A 315 -11.32 16.42 21.33
C TYR A 315 -12.44 16.31 22.38
N SER A 316 -13.53 15.60 22.08
CA SER A 316 -14.64 15.41 23.02
C SER A 316 -14.23 14.62 24.25
N LEU A 317 -13.36 13.62 24.10
CA LEU A 317 -12.77 12.89 25.23
C LEU A 317 -11.91 13.83 26.07
N ARG A 318 -10.97 14.57 25.47
CA ARG A 318 -10.13 15.53 26.22
C ARG A 318 -10.96 16.55 26.99
N ARG A 319 -12.01 17.11 26.36
CA ARG A 319 -12.94 18.02 27.03
C ARG A 319 -13.69 17.35 28.18
N HIS A 320 -14.09 16.09 28.03
CA HIS A 320 -14.71 15.32 29.10
C HIS A 320 -13.75 15.13 30.27
N LEU A 321 -12.51 14.70 30.01
CA LEU A 321 -11.50 14.48 31.05
C LEU A 321 -11.21 15.77 31.84
N GLY A 322 -11.22 16.93 31.18
CA GLY A 322 -11.07 18.24 31.84
C GLY A 322 -12.33 18.78 32.54
N SER A 323 -13.47 18.11 32.42
CA SER A 323 -14.73 18.59 33.00
C SER A 323 -14.75 18.41 34.52
N ARG A 324 -15.39 19.36 35.25
CA ARG A 324 -15.58 19.26 36.71
C ARG A 324 -16.20 17.93 37.12
N ARG A 325 -17.25 17.49 36.41
CA ARG A 325 -17.91 16.20 36.65
C ARG A 325 -16.98 14.99 36.56
N HIS A 326 -16.03 14.99 35.62
CA HIS A 326 -15.07 13.90 35.51
C HIS A 326 -14.09 13.92 36.68
N ARG A 327 -13.58 15.10 37.06
CA ARG A 327 -12.73 15.27 38.24
C ARG A 327 -13.42 14.84 39.54
N ASP A 328 -14.69 15.20 39.71
CA ASP A 328 -15.48 14.77 40.86
C ASP A 328 -15.66 13.25 40.90
N ASN A 329 -15.79 12.59 39.73
CA ASN A 329 -15.85 11.13 39.66
C ASN A 329 -14.50 10.48 40.00
N VAL A 330 -13.38 11.06 39.53
CA VAL A 330 -12.03 10.61 39.88
C VAL A 330 -11.83 10.68 41.39
N ALA A 331 -12.10 11.85 42.00
CA ALA A 331 -11.95 12.04 43.45
C ALA A 331 -12.81 11.07 44.28
N LYS A 332 -14.03 10.76 43.80
CA LYS A 332 -14.90 9.77 44.45
C LYS A 332 -14.38 8.35 44.35
N GLU A 333 -13.81 7.98 43.20
CA GLU A 333 -13.21 6.67 42.97
C GLU A 333 -11.93 6.49 43.80
N GLU A 334 -11.09 7.53 43.89
CA GLU A 334 -9.90 7.57 44.76
C GLU A 334 -10.26 7.50 46.26
N ALA A 335 -11.36 8.12 46.66
CA ALA A 335 -11.87 8.04 48.03
C ALA A 335 -12.57 6.69 48.35
N GLY A 336 -12.55 5.73 47.43
CA GLY A 336 -13.16 4.40 47.62
C GLY A 336 -14.69 4.46 47.73
N VAL A 337 -15.32 5.54 47.29
CA VAL A 337 -16.79 5.68 47.34
C VAL A 337 -17.39 4.81 46.25
N VAL A 338 -17.70 3.56 46.62
CA VAL A 338 -18.41 2.63 45.75
C VAL A 338 -19.80 3.21 45.47
N LYS A 339 -20.20 3.21 44.19
CA LYS A 339 -21.57 3.57 43.83
C LYS A 339 -22.48 2.41 44.20
N ASP A 340 -23.27 2.57 45.25
CA ASP A 340 -24.12 1.51 45.81
C ASP A 340 -25.19 0.99 44.85
N LEU A 341 -25.57 1.77 43.84
CA LEU A 341 -26.62 1.39 42.90
C LEU A 341 -26.06 1.31 41.49
N ARG A 342 -26.08 0.09 40.93
CA ARG A 342 -25.63 -0.22 39.57
C ARG A 342 -26.75 -0.87 38.78
N CYS A 343 -26.99 -0.35 37.59
CA CYS A 343 -27.91 -0.94 36.63
C CYS A 343 -27.19 -2.01 35.83
N GLU A 344 -27.71 -3.24 35.90
CA GLU A 344 -27.17 -4.42 35.23
C GLU A 344 -27.17 -4.29 33.70
N TYR A 345 -28.16 -3.59 33.14
CA TYR A 345 -28.36 -3.51 31.68
C TYR A 345 -27.59 -2.39 30.98
N TYR A 346 -27.13 -1.36 31.73
CA TYR A 346 -26.58 -0.13 31.16
C TYR A 346 -25.16 0.21 31.61
N GLY A 347 -24.58 -0.56 32.54
CA GLY A 347 -23.34 -0.18 33.22
C GLY A 347 -23.42 1.18 33.92
N TYR A 348 -24.63 1.72 34.06
CA TYR A 348 -24.91 2.99 34.69
C TYR A 348 -24.87 2.80 36.19
N SER A 349 -24.19 3.70 36.89
CA SER A 349 -24.09 3.66 38.34
C SER A 349 -24.35 5.04 38.92
N CYS A 350 -25.07 5.09 40.03
CA CYS A 350 -25.40 6.32 40.74
C CYS A 350 -25.44 6.09 42.24
N PHE A 351 -25.38 7.19 43.00
CA PHE A 351 -25.40 7.15 44.46
C PHE A 351 -26.82 7.20 45.05
N TYR A 352 -27.82 7.61 44.28
CA TYR A 352 -29.15 7.91 44.80
C TYR A 352 -30.21 7.05 44.15
N LEU A 353 -31.06 6.43 44.97
CA LEU A 353 -32.14 5.57 44.50
C LEU A 353 -33.13 6.30 43.59
N CYS A 354 -33.41 7.58 43.84
CA CYS A 354 -34.26 8.38 42.97
C CYS A 354 -33.68 8.54 41.55
N HIS A 355 -32.35 8.60 41.41
CA HIS A 355 -31.68 8.63 40.11
C HIS A 355 -31.70 7.28 39.42
N MET A 356 -31.59 6.18 40.18
CA MET A 356 -31.72 4.84 39.62
C MET A 356 -33.16 4.59 39.14
N LYS A 357 -34.16 4.90 39.96
CA LYS A 357 -35.58 4.79 39.57
C LYS A 357 -35.91 5.64 38.34
N ARG A 358 -35.36 6.85 38.24
CA ARG A 358 -35.52 7.70 37.05
C ARG A 358 -34.81 7.10 35.83
N HIS A 359 -33.64 6.50 36.01
CA HIS A 359 -32.91 5.81 34.94
C HIS A 359 -33.72 4.60 34.43
N GLU A 360 -34.21 3.77 35.34
CA GLU A 360 -35.01 2.57 35.07
C GLU A 360 -36.35 2.92 34.41
N GLY A 361 -36.98 4.01 34.85
CA GLY A 361 -38.23 4.52 34.27
C GLY A 361 -38.07 5.17 32.89
N GLY A 362 -36.84 5.38 32.41
CA GLY A 362 -36.58 5.98 31.10
C GLY A 362 -36.83 5.02 29.94
N GLU A 363 -37.42 5.52 28.85
CA GLU A 363 -37.77 4.72 27.65
C GLU A 363 -36.58 3.93 27.08
N ARG A 364 -35.37 4.49 27.15
CA ARG A 364 -34.15 3.79 26.69
C ARG A 364 -33.76 2.60 27.56
N HIS A 365 -33.98 2.68 28.86
CA HIS A 365 -33.72 1.57 29.77
C HIS A 365 -34.74 0.47 29.52
N LYS A 366 -36.03 0.81 29.52
CA LYS A 366 -37.14 -0.13 29.22
C LYS A 366 -36.94 -0.89 27.92
N ALA A 367 -36.62 -0.20 26.82
CA ALA A 367 -36.39 -0.83 25.52
C ALA A 367 -35.22 -1.83 25.55
N ARG A 368 -34.19 -1.56 26.35
CA ARG A 368 -33.01 -2.43 26.47
C ARG A 368 -33.27 -3.63 27.38
N VAL A 369 -34.01 -3.44 28.47
CA VAL A 369 -34.49 -4.54 29.31
C VAL A 369 -35.37 -5.47 28.48
N ALA A 370 -36.32 -4.94 27.71
CA ALA A 370 -37.16 -5.73 26.82
C ALA A 370 -36.34 -6.51 25.78
N LYS A 371 -35.31 -5.89 25.19
CA LYS A 371 -34.41 -6.57 24.25
C LYS A 371 -33.63 -7.70 24.92
N ALA A 372 -33.05 -7.47 26.10
CA ALA A 372 -32.29 -8.47 26.84
C ALA A 372 -33.19 -9.64 27.29
N GLN A 373 -34.41 -9.35 27.72
CA GLN A 373 -35.42 -10.36 28.05
C GLN A 373 -35.84 -11.19 26.82
N ALA A 374 -36.02 -10.54 25.67
CA ALA A 374 -36.31 -11.24 24.42
C ALA A 374 -35.16 -12.14 23.97
N GLU A 375 -33.91 -11.67 24.08
CA GLU A 375 -32.71 -12.47 23.78
C GLU A 375 -32.56 -13.66 24.73
N ALA A 376 -32.82 -13.48 26.04
CA ALA A 376 -32.78 -14.55 27.03
C ALA A 376 -33.88 -15.60 26.79
N LYS A 377 -35.08 -15.16 26.44
CA LYS A 377 -36.19 -16.06 26.09
C LYS A 377 -35.87 -16.86 24.82
N ALA A 378 -35.36 -16.21 23.77
CA ALA A 378 -34.98 -16.89 22.54
C ALA A 378 -33.88 -17.93 22.74
N ALA A 379 -32.95 -17.71 23.68
CA ALA A 379 -31.93 -18.70 24.03
C ALA A 379 -32.52 -19.93 24.74
N LEU A 380 -33.45 -19.72 25.68
CA LEU A 380 -34.13 -20.82 26.38
C LEU A 380 -35.00 -21.66 25.43
N ASP A 381 -35.69 -21.02 24.49
CA ASP A 381 -36.52 -21.70 23.49
C ASP A 381 -35.65 -22.54 22.52
N ALA A 382 -34.45 -22.06 22.17
CA ALA A 382 -33.52 -22.80 21.32
C ALA A 382 -32.91 -24.05 21.99
N ASP A 383 -32.72 -24.01 23.32
CA ASP A 383 -32.24 -25.17 24.09
C ASP A 383 -33.33 -26.24 24.30
N ALA A 384 -34.61 -25.85 24.30
CA ALA A 384 -35.74 -26.76 24.46
C ALA A 384 -35.97 -27.66 23.23
N ASP A 385 -35.72 -27.14 22.03
CA ASP A 385 -35.87 -27.90 20.78
C ASP A 385 -34.71 -28.89 20.51
N GLY A 386 -33.59 -28.76 21.23
CA GLY A 386 -32.41 -29.62 21.06
C GLY A 386 -32.42 -30.94 21.82
N ASN A 387 -33.43 -31.22 22.66
CA ASN A 387 -33.44 -32.37 23.57
C ASN A 387 -34.59 -33.37 23.34
N ALA A 388 -35.29 -33.28 22.20
CA ALA A 388 -36.43 -34.14 21.88
C ALA A 388 -36.11 -35.39 21.02
N ASP A 389 -34.90 -35.50 20.47
CA ASP A 389 -34.50 -36.61 19.58
C ASP A 389 -33.51 -37.59 20.24
N ALA A 390 -33.93 -38.31 21.29
CA ALA A 390 -33.23 -39.50 21.78
C ALA A 390 -34.09 -40.37 22.73
N ILE A 391 -35.24 -40.86 22.25
CA ILE A 391 -35.80 -42.12 22.80
C ILE A 391 -36.08 -43.02 21.59
N ASP A 392 -35.07 -43.79 21.23
CA ASP A 392 -35.14 -44.90 20.29
C ASP A 392 -35.88 -46.07 20.99
N VAL A 393 -37.14 -46.28 20.60
CA VAL A 393 -38.02 -47.32 21.19
C VAL A 393 -37.92 -48.65 20.43
N ASP A 394 -36.96 -48.82 19.50
CA ASP A 394 -36.89 -50.02 18.65
C ASP A 394 -36.01 -51.16 19.20
N SER A 395 -35.80 -51.24 20.52
CA SER A 395 -34.98 -52.30 21.17
C SER A 395 -35.76 -53.34 21.98
N LEU A 396 -37.06 -53.49 21.76
CA LEU A 396 -37.85 -54.60 22.33
C LEU A 396 -38.69 -55.31 21.26
N GLN A 397 -38.05 -56.22 20.52
CA GLN A 397 -38.60 -57.53 20.15
C GLN A 397 -37.54 -58.48 19.60
#